data_AF-A0A1W9IXD8-F1
#
_entry.id   AF-A0A1W9IXD8-F1
#
_cell.length_a   1.000
_cell.length_b   1.000
_cell.length_c   1.000
_cell.angle_alpha   90.00
_cell.angle_beta   90.00
_cell.angle_gamma   90.00
#
_symmetry.space_group_name_H-M   'P 1'
#
loop_
_entity.id
_entity.type
_entity.pdbx_description
1 polymer ?
#
loop_
_entity_poly.entity_id
_entity_poly.type
_entity_poly.pdbx_seq_one_letter_code
_entity_poly.pdbx_strand_id
1 'polypeptide(L)'
;MYPTLCKGDRLELGPTEPLHVGDLVVFRRPFGLVCHRLVARQEQVLLTKGDACSGDPEPVMLRDVLGIVVAVVRGSTRVVTADLATLPPPPPWRRIIDHLSVIILDRSRRGAHRLIRLGLQHSCLGELLASQAVQWASIERLMASPVQSLHEALVPNPTGPPSLQDGRPDPSMIVGIRLGPVWLGTFHQSTERLDIRPVLAGTRLEFTLREALQHRLGS
;
A
#
# COMPACT_ATOMS: atom_id res chain seq x y z
N MET A 1 -6.07 7.56 -16.12
CA MET A 1 -5.42 7.43 -17.45
C MET A 1 -6.30 6.83 -18.54
N TYR A 2 -7.58 6.54 -18.30
CA TYR A 2 -8.51 6.25 -19.39
C TYR A 2 -8.60 7.47 -20.33
N PRO A 3 -8.73 7.30 -21.67
CA PRO A 3 -8.84 6.05 -22.40
C PRO A 3 -7.51 5.36 -22.74
N THR A 4 -6.37 6.05 -22.59
CA THR A 4 -5.04 5.55 -22.96
C THR A 4 -4.69 4.25 -22.24
N LEU A 5 -4.83 4.24 -20.91
CA LEU A 5 -4.63 3.06 -20.08
C LEU A 5 -5.96 2.60 -19.48
N CYS A 6 -6.15 1.29 -19.48
CA CYS A 6 -7.31 0.61 -18.90
C CYS A 6 -6.94 -0.07 -17.59
N LYS A 7 -7.95 -0.28 -16.73
CA LYS A 7 -7.78 -1.12 -15.54
C LYS A 7 -7.38 -2.54 -15.96
N GLY A 8 -6.37 -3.09 -15.28
CA GLY A 8 -5.82 -4.41 -15.56
C GLY A 8 -4.70 -4.44 -16.60
N ASP A 9 -4.41 -3.31 -17.26
CA ASP A 9 -3.21 -3.18 -18.08
C ASP A 9 -1.96 -3.35 -17.19
N ARG A 10 -0.94 -4.05 -17.70
CA ARG A 10 0.38 -4.14 -17.07
C ARG A 10 1.31 -3.17 -17.77
N LEU A 11 2.09 -2.42 -17.00
CA LEU A 11 2.99 -1.39 -17.53
C LEU A 11 4.43 -1.90 -17.46
N GLU A 12 5.14 -1.81 -18.58
CA GLU A 12 6.58 -2.00 -18.62
C GLU A 12 7.24 -0.62 -18.47
N LEU A 13 8.14 -0.51 -17.49
CA LEU A 13 8.84 0.73 -17.20
C LEU A 13 10.25 0.67 -17.78
N GLY A 14 10.61 1.70 -18.52
CA GLY A 14 11.96 1.97 -18.95
C GLY A 14 12.68 2.94 -18.01
N PRO A 15 13.89 3.40 -18.40
CA PRO A 15 14.66 4.35 -17.62
C PRO A 15 13.90 5.68 -17.42
N THR A 16 14.17 6.35 -16.31
CA THR A 16 13.57 7.65 -15.97
C THR A 16 14.11 8.80 -16.83
N GLU A 17 15.20 8.61 -17.58
CA GLU A 17 15.71 9.62 -18.50
C GLU A 17 16.10 9.00 -19.85
N PRO A 18 15.96 9.74 -20.96
CA PRO A 18 15.43 11.11 -21.06
C PRO A 18 13.88 11.18 -20.97
N LEU A 19 13.35 12.22 -20.29
CA LEU A 19 11.91 12.51 -20.17
C LEU A 19 11.48 13.59 -21.15
N HIS A 20 10.40 13.33 -21.88
CA HIS A 20 9.79 14.25 -22.83
C HIS A 20 8.34 14.55 -22.47
N VAL A 21 7.91 15.78 -22.74
CA VAL A 21 6.49 16.15 -22.63
C VAL A 21 5.67 15.21 -23.53
N GLY A 22 4.61 14.64 -22.96
CA GLY A 22 3.78 13.61 -23.59
C GLY A 22 4.03 12.21 -23.06
N ASP A 23 5.18 11.95 -22.43
CA ASP A 23 5.52 10.64 -21.88
C ASP A 23 4.55 10.24 -20.75
N LEU A 24 4.28 8.94 -20.65
CA LEU A 24 3.56 8.36 -19.53
C LEU A 24 4.58 8.02 -18.44
N VAL A 25 4.44 8.63 -17.26
CA VAL A 25 5.35 8.44 -16.14
C VAL A 25 4.65 7.73 -15.00
N VAL A 26 5.36 6.83 -14.32
CA VAL A 26 4.90 6.18 -13.09
C VAL A 26 5.69 6.72 -11.92
N PHE A 27 5.00 7.16 -10.87
CA PHE A 27 5.62 7.75 -9.68
C PHE A 27 4.92 7.29 -8.39
N ARG A 28 5.61 7.50 -7.26
CA ARG A 28 5.13 7.13 -5.94
C ARG A 28 4.24 8.23 -5.34
N ARG A 29 3.16 7.81 -4.70
CA ARG A 29 2.34 8.62 -3.79
C ARG A 29 2.14 7.87 -2.47
N PRO A 30 1.76 8.56 -1.37
CA PRO A 30 1.56 7.91 -0.07
C PRO A 30 0.61 6.71 -0.10
N PHE A 31 -0.35 6.70 -1.02
CA PHE A 31 -1.37 5.64 -1.13
C PHE A 31 -1.15 4.66 -2.30
N GLY A 32 0.01 4.70 -2.95
CA GLY A 32 0.37 3.75 -3.99
C GLY A 32 1.08 4.38 -5.19
N LEU A 33 1.07 3.65 -6.30
CA LEU A 33 1.67 4.09 -7.55
C LEU A 33 0.63 4.79 -8.41
N VAL A 34 1.03 5.90 -9.01
CA VAL A 34 0.20 6.68 -9.93
C VAL A 34 0.91 6.74 -11.28
N CYS A 35 0.15 6.61 -12.35
CA CYS A 35 0.62 6.86 -13.71
C CYS A 35 -0.11 8.07 -14.26
N HIS A 36 0.63 9.08 -14.74
CA HIS A 36 0.10 10.27 -15.41
C HIS A 36 0.91 10.60 -16.66
N ARG A 37 0.37 11.47 -17.51
CA ARG A 37 1.10 12.03 -18.64
C ARG A 37 1.91 13.24 -18.20
N LEU A 38 3.17 13.31 -18.62
CA LEU A 38 4.02 14.48 -18.41
C LEU A 38 3.54 15.63 -19.30
N VAL A 39 3.14 16.75 -18.71
CA VAL A 39 2.65 17.94 -19.44
C VAL A 39 3.68 19.07 -19.47
N ALA A 40 4.54 19.16 -18.47
CA ALA A 40 5.68 20.07 -18.47
C ALA A 40 6.79 19.57 -17.55
N ARG A 41 8.02 20.00 -17.82
CA ARG A 41 9.21 19.72 -17.00
C ARG A 41 9.85 21.03 -16.57
N GLN A 42 10.15 21.14 -15.27
CA GLN A 42 10.86 22.26 -14.65
C GLN A 42 11.95 21.70 -13.76
N GLU A 43 13.17 21.53 -14.29
CA GLU A 43 14.32 20.98 -13.56
C GLU A 43 14.00 19.67 -12.81
N GLN A 44 13.79 19.76 -11.49
CA GLN A 44 13.50 18.67 -10.56
C GLN A 44 12.00 18.41 -10.34
N VAL A 45 11.13 19.25 -10.91
CA VAL A 45 9.68 19.16 -10.79
C VAL A 45 9.06 18.84 -12.15
N LEU A 46 8.24 17.81 -12.17
CA LEU A 46 7.43 17.41 -13.32
C LEU A 46 5.98 17.83 -13.06
N LEU A 47 5.36 18.48 -14.03
CA LEU A 47 3.91 18.68 -14.02
C LEU A 47 3.28 17.53 -14.76
N THR A 48 2.43 16.76 -14.09
CA THR A 48 1.79 15.57 -14.65
C THR A 48 0.28 15.69 -14.62
N LYS A 49 -0.43 15.11 -15.58
CA LYS A 49 -1.89 15.14 -15.60
C LYS A 49 -2.46 13.80 -16.01
N GLY A 50 -3.53 13.40 -15.34
CA GLY A 50 -4.32 12.24 -15.74
C GLY A 50 -5.09 12.52 -17.03
N ASP A 51 -5.06 11.62 -18.01
CA ASP A 51 -5.75 11.83 -19.32
C ASP A 51 -7.26 12.08 -19.21
N ALA A 52 -7.91 11.60 -18.15
CA ALA A 52 -9.33 11.84 -17.85
C ALA A 52 -9.58 12.87 -16.74
N CYS A 53 -8.53 13.45 -16.16
CA CYS A 53 -8.67 14.42 -15.08
C CYS A 53 -8.92 15.81 -15.66
N SER A 54 -9.97 16.49 -15.19
CA SER A 54 -10.28 17.88 -15.58
C SER A 54 -9.49 18.93 -14.79
N GLY A 55 -8.92 18.58 -13.64
CA GLY A 55 -8.18 19.50 -12.76
C GLY A 55 -6.81 19.94 -13.30
N ASP A 56 -6.16 20.81 -12.54
CA ASP A 56 -4.83 21.33 -12.87
C ASP A 56 -3.75 20.23 -12.86
N PRO A 57 -2.66 20.41 -13.62
CA PRO A 57 -1.51 19.52 -13.54
C PRO A 57 -0.96 19.39 -12.11
N GLU A 58 -0.64 18.17 -11.73
CA GLU A 58 -0.11 17.82 -10.43
C GLU A 58 1.42 17.86 -10.44
N PRO A 59 2.05 18.61 -9.52
CA PRO A 59 3.50 18.63 -9.39
C PRO A 59 4.02 17.34 -8.75
N VAL A 60 5.05 16.76 -9.35
CA VAL A 60 5.72 15.53 -8.94
C VAL A 60 7.22 15.77 -8.94
N MET A 61 7.92 15.37 -7.88
CA MET A 61 9.38 15.49 -7.84
C MET A 61 10.01 14.39 -8.69
N LEU A 62 11.08 14.70 -9.41
CA LEU A 62 11.78 13.76 -10.29
C LEU A 62 12.23 12.50 -9.53
N ARG A 63 12.67 12.66 -8.28
CA ARG A 63 13.05 11.54 -7.38
C ARG A 63 11.93 10.56 -7.06
N ASP A 64 10.67 10.99 -7.19
CA ASP A 64 9.50 10.13 -6.92
C ASP A 64 9.10 9.32 -8.15
N VAL A 65 9.69 9.61 -9.32
CA VAL A 65 9.43 8.93 -10.59
C VAL A 65 10.20 7.61 -10.64
N LEU A 66 9.49 6.53 -10.91
CA LEU A 66 10.03 5.18 -11.02
C LEU A 66 10.50 4.83 -12.43
N GLY A 67 9.90 5.45 -13.44
CA GLY A 67 10.27 5.25 -14.82
C GLY A 67 9.21 5.74 -15.80
N ILE A 68 9.58 5.71 -17.07
CA ILE A 68 8.70 6.02 -18.19
C ILE A 68 8.03 4.73 -18.64
N VAL A 69 6.74 4.75 -18.95
CA VAL A 69 6.04 3.61 -19.54
C VAL A 69 6.52 3.46 -20.99
N VAL A 70 7.21 2.36 -21.29
CA VAL A 70 7.71 2.07 -22.65
C VAL A 70 6.79 1.13 -23.41
N ALA A 71 6.02 0.32 -22.69
CA ALA A 71 4.99 -0.53 -23.27
C ALA A 71 3.87 -0.83 -22.27
N VAL A 72 2.73 -1.22 -22.83
CA VAL A 72 1.53 -1.60 -22.12
C VAL A 72 1.13 -2.99 -22.60
N VAL A 73 0.95 -3.92 -21.67
CA VAL A 73 0.42 -5.25 -21.94
C VAL A 73 -1.05 -5.26 -21.55
N ARG A 74 -1.93 -5.37 -22.55
CA ARG A 74 -3.39 -5.44 -22.41
C ARG A 74 -3.86 -6.84 -22.80
N GLY A 75 -4.20 -7.65 -21.80
CA GLY A 75 -4.48 -9.08 -22.01
C GLY A 75 -3.20 -9.80 -22.45
N SER A 76 -3.20 -10.38 -23.66
CA SER A 76 -2.03 -11.02 -24.27
C SER A 76 -1.28 -10.11 -25.24
N THR A 77 -1.77 -8.91 -25.51
CA THR A 77 -1.17 -8.00 -26.50
C THR A 77 -0.26 -6.98 -25.83
N ARG A 78 1.00 -6.95 -26.24
CA ARG A 78 1.96 -5.90 -25.86
C ARG A 78 1.94 -4.79 -26.91
N VAL A 79 1.84 -3.55 -26.46
CA VAL A 79 1.79 -2.36 -27.33
C VAL A 79 2.82 -1.36 -26.83
N VAL A 80 3.68 -0.87 -27.73
CA VAL A 80 4.67 0.15 -27.40
C VAL A 80 3.97 1.49 -27.19
N THR A 81 4.46 2.32 -26.27
CA THR A 81 3.81 3.58 -25.90
C THR A 81 3.57 4.51 -27.10
N ALA A 82 4.49 4.53 -28.07
CA ALA A 82 4.36 5.29 -29.32
C ALA A 82 3.10 4.90 -30.13
N ASP A 83 2.69 3.63 -30.06
CA ASP A 83 1.57 3.07 -30.82
C ASP A 83 0.25 3.09 -30.06
N LEU A 84 0.24 3.50 -28.79
CA LEU A 84 -0.98 3.49 -27.95
C LEU A 84 -2.12 4.33 -28.55
N ALA A 85 -1.78 5.43 -29.24
CA ALA A 85 -2.77 6.30 -29.88
C ALA A 85 -3.46 5.64 -31.08
N THR A 86 -2.84 4.61 -31.67
CA THR A 86 -3.38 3.87 -32.82
C THR A 86 -4.35 2.77 -32.41
N LEU A 87 -4.37 2.39 -31.13
CA LEU A 87 -5.26 1.35 -30.65
C LEU A 87 -6.71 1.81 -30.75
N PRO A 88 -7.63 0.89 -31.10
CA PRO A 88 -9.05 1.19 -31.01
C PRO A 88 -9.39 1.58 -29.57
N PRO A 89 -10.20 2.62 -29.37
CA PRO A 89 -10.59 3.04 -28.04
C PRO A 89 -11.25 1.87 -27.32
N PRO A 90 -10.98 1.70 -26.01
CA PRO A 90 -11.67 0.67 -25.24
C PRO A 90 -13.19 0.89 -25.33
N PRO A 91 -13.99 -0.20 -25.33
CA PRO A 91 -15.43 -0.09 -25.43
C PRO A 91 -15.99 0.82 -24.33
N PRO A 92 -16.95 1.71 -24.63
CA PRO A 92 -17.43 2.74 -23.69
C PRO A 92 -18.06 2.14 -22.42
N TRP A 93 -18.60 0.93 -22.50
CA TRP A 93 -19.18 0.22 -21.36
C TRP A 93 -18.14 -0.20 -20.31
N ARG A 94 -16.85 -0.33 -20.65
CA ARG A 94 -15.80 -0.64 -19.65
C ARG A 94 -15.72 0.44 -18.58
N ARG A 95 -15.87 1.72 -18.97
CA ARG A 95 -15.88 2.84 -18.01
C ARG A 95 -17.05 2.72 -17.04
N ILE A 96 -18.21 2.29 -17.52
CA ILE A 96 -19.42 2.09 -16.69
C ILE A 96 -19.19 0.92 -15.73
N ILE A 97 -18.67 -0.22 -16.20
CA ILE A 97 -18.35 -1.37 -15.34
C ILE A 97 -17.29 -1.01 -14.30
N ASP A 98 -16.22 -0.30 -14.68
CA ASP A 98 -15.20 0.14 -13.74
C ASP A 98 -15.79 1.08 -12.69
N HIS A 99 -16.64 2.02 -13.09
CA HIS A 99 -17.29 2.94 -12.16
C HIS A 99 -18.25 2.23 -11.21
N LEU A 100 -19.10 1.33 -11.74
CA LEU A 100 -19.98 0.49 -10.94
C LEU A 100 -19.17 -0.42 -10.01
N SER A 101 -18.05 -0.98 -10.46
CA SER A 101 -17.20 -1.84 -9.63
C SER A 101 -16.65 -1.07 -8.44
N VAL A 102 -16.19 0.17 -8.62
CA VAL A 102 -15.71 1.02 -7.52
C VAL A 102 -16.85 1.38 -6.57
N ILE A 103 -18.00 1.78 -7.10
CA ILE A 103 -19.17 2.13 -6.27
C ILE A 103 -19.66 0.92 -5.47
N ILE A 104 -19.76 -0.25 -6.11
CA ILE A 104 -20.20 -1.50 -5.48
C ILE A 104 -19.16 -1.97 -4.46
N LEU A 105 -17.85 -1.88 -4.76
CA LEU A 105 -16.80 -2.22 -3.79
C LEU A 105 -16.82 -1.27 -2.59
N ASP A 106 -16.98 0.03 -2.79
CA ASP A 106 -17.02 1.00 -1.69
C ASP A 106 -18.30 0.89 -0.86
N ARG A 107 -19.44 0.60 -1.50
CA ARG A 107 -20.71 0.39 -0.80
C ARG A 107 -20.70 -0.92 -0.04
N SER A 108 -20.19 -1.99 -0.65
CA SER A 108 -20.03 -3.30 0.00
C SER A 108 -19.01 -3.24 1.12
N ARG A 109 -17.91 -2.50 0.97
CA ARG A 109 -16.92 -2.29 2.04
C ARG A 109 -17.52 -1.56 3.24
N ARG A 110 -18.31 -0.51 3.01
CA ARG A 110 -19.04 0.18 4.09
C ARG A 110 -20.08 -0.72 4.75
N GLY A 111 -20.82 -1.51 3.97
CA GLY A 111 -21.77 -2.50 4.49
C GLY A 111 -21.08 -3.59 5.32
N ALA A 112 -20.02 -4.18 4.78
CA ALA A 112 -19.19 -5.19 5.43
C ALA A 112 -18.57 -4.66 6.72
N HIS A 113 -18.06 -3.43 6.73
CA HIS A 113 -17.55 -2.80 7.96
C HIS A 113 -18.62 -2.72 9.04
N ARG A 114 -19.87 -2.35 8.69
CA ARG A 114 -20.98 -2.32 9.65
C ARG A 114 -21.33 -3.72 10.16
N LEU A 115 -21.40 -4.70 9.27
CA LEU A 115 -21.73 -6.09 9.64
C LEU A 115 -20.65 -6.72 10.52
N ILE A 116 -19.37 -6.56 10.16
CA ILE A 116 -18.23 -7.02 10.96
C ILE A 116 -18.28 -6.38 12.34
N ARG A 117 -18.46 -5.05 12.41
CA ARG A 117 -18.52 -4.34 13.69
C ARG A 117 -19.70 -4.82 14.54
N LEU A 118 -20.88 -4.98 13.94
CA LEU A 118 -22.08 -5.42 14.65
C LEU A 118 -21.94 -6.87 15.17
N GLY A 119 -21.33 -7.76 14.37
CA GLY A 119 -21.01 -9.13 14.79
C GLY A 119 -19.98 -9.17 15.92
N LEU A 120 -18.91 -8.37 15.83
CA LEU A 120 -17.86 -8.30 16.87
C LEU A 120 -18.31 -7.56 18.14
N GLN A 121 -19.35 -6.74 18.07
CA GLN A 121 -19.95 -6.07 19.24
C GLN A 121 -21.03 -6.91 19.92
N HIS A 122 -21.54 -7.95 19.24
CA HIS A 122 -22.53 -8.84 19.82
C HIS A 122 -21.93 -9.62 21.00
N SER A 123 -22.66 -9.74 22.12
CA SER A 123 -22.15 -10.30 23.37
C SER A 123 -21.64 -11.75 23.25
N CYS A 124 -22.44 -12.65 22.65
CA CYS A 124 -22.06 -14.05 22.47
C CYS A 124 -21.18 -14.29 21.23
N LEU A 125 -21.62 -13.83 20.05
CA LEU A 125 -20.89 -14.06 18.79
C LEU A 125 -19.55 -13.34 18.74
N GLY A 126 -19.44 -12.14 19.34
CA GLY A 126 -18.22 -11.36 19.31
C GLY A 126 -17.06 -12.03 20.03
N GLU A 127 -17.33 -12.74 21.13
CA GLU A 127 -16.31 -13.48 21.88
C GLU A 127 -15.79 -14.70 21.11
N LEU A 128 -16.69 -15.50 20.54
CA LEU A 128 -16.33 -16.64 19.70
C LEU A 128 -15.52 -16.20 18.46
N LEU A 129 -16.00 -15.16 17.75
CA LEU A 129 -15.32 -14.63 16.58
C LEU A 129 -13.98 -14.01 16.93
N ALA A 130 -13.88 -13.31 18.06
CA ALA A 130 -12.62 -12.74 18.52
C ALA A 130 -11.60 -13.83 18.85
N SER A 131 -12.01 -14.84 19.64
CA SER A 131 -11.16 -15.98 20.00
C SER A 131 -10.66 -16.72 18.75
N GLN A 132 -11.56 -17.01 17.82
CA GLN A 132 -11.19 -17.71 16.58
C GLN A 132 -10.27 -16.87 15.68
N ALA A 133 -10.52 -15.55 15.58
CA ALA A 133 -9.65 -14.65 14.85
C ALA A 133 -8.25 -14.55 15.46
N VAL A 134 -8.12 -14.57 16.80
CA VAL A 134 -6.82 -14.59 17.48
C VAL A 134 -6.08 -15.90 17.20
N GLN A 135 -6.78 -17.04 17.20
CA GLN A 135 -6.18 -18.34 16.89
C GLN A 135 -5.62 -18.40 15.46
N TRP A 136 -6.30 -17.75 14.52
CA TRP A 136 -5.87 -17.69 13.12
C TRP A 136 -4.97 -16.49 12.81
N ALA A 137 -4.76 -15.59 13.77
CA ALA A 137 -3.90 -14.44 13.57
C ALA A 137 -2.43 -14.88 13.54
N SER A 138 -1.75 -14.54 12.46
CA SER A 138 -0.30 -14.68 12.35
C SER A 138 0.38 -13.41 12.86
N ILE A 139 1.42 -13.62 13.66
CA ILE A 139 2.25 -12.55 14.21
C ILE A 139 3.53 -12.47 13.38
N GLU A 140 3.67 -11.39 12.62
CA GLU A 140 4.85 -11.10 11.81
C GLU A 140 5.75 -10.12 12.55
N ARG A 141 7.00 -10.48 12.84
CA ARG A 141 7.97 -9.55 13.42
C ARG A 141 8.40 -8.57 12.33
N LEU A 142 8.01 -7.31 12.46
CA LEU A 142 8.50 -6.27 11.57
C LEU A 142 9.89 -5.89 12.08
N MET A 143 10.93 -6.50 11.50
CA MET A 143 12.29 -5.98 11.65
C MET A 143 12.27 -4.52 11.20
N ALA A 144 12.97 -3.65 11.95
CA ALA A 144 13.12 -2.26 11.60
C ALA A 144 13.44 -2.13 10.10
N SER A 145 12.81 -1.14 9.45
CA SER A 145 12.97 -0.92 8.01
C SER A 145 14.46 -1.00 7.64
N PRO A 146 14.87 -1.77 6.61
CA PRO A 146 16.28 -1.94 6.23
C PRO A 146 16.99 -0.62 5.89
N VAL A 147 16.25 0.50 5.83
CA VAL A 147 16.78 1.85 5.68
C VAL A 147 17.49 2.34 6.96
N GLN A 148 17.05 1.93 8.15
CA GLN A 148 17.72 2.29 9.42
C GLN A 148 19.05 1.53 9.59
N SER A 149 19.10 0.25 9.24
CA SER A 149 20.35 -0.52 9.23
C SER A 149 21.33 0.00 8.17
N LEU A 150 20.84 0.56 7.06
CA LEU A 150 21.67 1.29 6.10
C LEU A 150 22.24 2.60 6.66
N HIS A 151 21.47 3.33 7.48
CA HIS A 151 21.96 4.56 8.10
C HIS A 151 23.04 4.29 9.15
N GLU A 152 22.90 3.21 9.90
CA GLU A 152 23.95 2.71 10.81
C GLU A 152 25.18 2.20 10.06
N ALA A 153 25.00 1.52 8.91
CA ALA A 153 26.10 1.07 8.06
C ALA A 153 26.84 2.21 7.34
N LEU A 154 26.20 3.38 7.20
CA LEU A 154 26.77 4.58 6.57
C LEU A 154 27.52 5.48 7.57
N VAL A 155 27.54 5.15 8.87
CA VAL A 155 28.37 5.86 9.86
C VAL A 155 29.84 5.46 9.62
N PRO A 156 30.73 6.36 9.17
CA PRO A 156 32.11 6.03 8.89
C PRO A 156 32.87 5.90 10.21
N ASN A 157 33.45 4.73 10.44
CA ASN A 157 34.28 4.32 11.60
C ASN A 157 33.56 4.05 12.94
N PRO A 158 33.07 2.81 13.15
CA PRO A 158 33.04 2.23 14.48
C PRO A 158 34.44 1.68 14.82
N THR A 159 35.28 2.46 15.51
CA THR A 159 36.60 2.03 16.01
C THR A 159 36.50 1.12 17.24
N GLY A 160 35.48 0.25 17.29
CA GLY A 160 35.22 -0.66 18.39
C GLY A 160 34.93 -2.06 17.87
N PRO A 161 35.37 -3.12 18.57
CA PRO A 161 35.00 -4.49 18.20
C PRO A 161 33.48 -4.61 18.15
N PRO A 162 32.93 -5.45 17.25
CA PRO A 162 31.48 -5.68 17.19
C PRO A 162 31.04 -6.17 18.57
N SER A 163 30.34 -5.30 19.29
CA SER A 163 29.73 -5.66 20.56
C SER A 163 28.77 -6.80 20.24
N LEU A 164 29.07 -8.00 20.73
CA LEU A 164 28.10 -9.09 20.78
C LEU A 164 26.94 -8.53 21.59
N GLN A 165 25.89 -8.06 20.90
CA GLN A 165 24.66 -7.71 21.56
C GLN A 165 24.16 -9.01 22.17
N ASP A 166 24.30 -9.12 23.50
CA ASP A 166 23.50 -10.01 24.32
C ASP A 166 22.08 -9.97 23.74
N GLY A 167 21.47 -11.13 23.50
CA GLY A 167 20.18 -11.30 22.82
C GLY A 167 18.98 -10.73 23.58
N ARG A 168 19.15 -9.59 24.23
CA ARG A 168 18.14 -8.76 24.84
C ARG A 168 17.26 -8.22 23.71
N PRO A 169 15.95 -8.51 23.73
CA PRO A 169 15.03 -8.01 22.73
C PRO A 169 15.10 -6.48 22.70
N ASP A 170 15.26 -5.93 21.49
CA ASP A 170 15.26 -4.50 21.26
C ASP A 170 13.92 -3.92 21.76
N PRO A 171 13.91 -2.97 22.71
CA PRO A 171 12.69 -2.39 23.25
C PRO A 171 11.83 -1.68 22.18
N SER A 172 12.36 -1.41 20.99
CA SER A 172 11.62 -0.80 19.88
C SER A 172 10.89 -1.80 18.98
N MET A 173 10.79 -3.08 19.37
CA MET A 173 10.19 -4.12 18.53
C MET A 173 8.72 -3.84 18.18
N ILE A 174 8.45 -3.67 16.88
CA ILE A 174 7.11 -3.54 16.32
C ILE A 174 6.67 -4.89 15.77
N VAL A 175 5.47 -5.30 16.16
CA VAL A 175 4.89 -6.57 15.78
C VAL A 175 3.69 -6.33 14.87
N GLY A 176 3.73 -6.91 13.67
CA GLY A 176 2.63 -6.93 12.72
C GLY A 176 1.63 -8.04 13.01
N ILE A 177 0.33 -7.73 12.96
CA ILE A 177 -0.75 -8.69 13.21
C ILE A 177 -1.57 -8.85 11.93
N ARG A 178 -1.73 -10.10 11.48
CA ARG A 178 -2.47 -10.42 10.25
C ARG A 178 -3.44 -11.56 10.48
N LEU A 179 -4.53 -11.55 9.72
CA LEU A 179 -5.48 -12.66 9.60
C LEU A 179 -5.51 -13.09 8.13
N GLY A 180 -4.66 -14.06 7.80
CA GLY A 180 -4.38 -14.44 6.41
C GLY A 180 -3.89 -13.25 5.57
N PRO A 181 -4.55 -12.90 4.46
CA PRO A 181 -4.16 -11.75 3.64
C PRO A 181 -4.50 -10.40 4.27
N VAL A 182 -5.32 -10.37 5.34
CA VAL A 182 -5.85 -9.14 5.92
C VAL A 182 -4.92 -8.62 7.02
N TRP A 183 -4.39 -7.42 6.84
CA TRP A 183 -3.66 -6.71 7.90
C TRP A 183 -4.62 -6.25 9.00
N LEU A 184 -4.38 -6.63 10.25
CA LEU A 184 -5.22 -6.22 11.38
C LEU A 184 -4.68 -4.97 12.08
N GLY A 185 -3.37 -4.87 12.30
CA GLY A 185 -2.76 -3.76 13.04
C GLY A 185 -1.29 -3.99 13.38
N THR A 186 -0.71 -3.03 14.12
CA THR A 186 0.62 -3.12 14.73
C THR A 186 0.51 -3.13 16.25
N PHE A 187 1.40 -3.87 16.90
CA PHE A 187 1.59 -3.83 18.35
C PHE A 187 3.00 -3.33 18.67
N HIS A 188 3.06 -2.28 19.49
CA HIS A 188 4.30 -1.66 19.95
C HIS A 188 4.62 -2.19 21.33
N GLN A 189 5.66 -3.02 21.44
CA GLN A 189 5.95 -3.73 22.70
C GLN A 189 6.39 -2.78 23.83
N SER A 190 7.18 -1.74 23.53
CA SER A 190 7.64 -0.77 24.54
C SER A 190 6.54 0.08 25.16
N THR A 191 5.49 0.40 24.39
CA THR A 191 4.40 1.25 24.84
C THR A 191 3.14 0.46 25.19
N GLU A 192 3.20 -0.86 25.05
CA GLU A 192 2.05 -1.78 25.11
C GLU A 192 0.85 -1.32 24.27
N ARG A 193 1.14 -0.55 23.20
CA ARG A 193 0.12 0.10 22.40
C ARG A 193 -0.23 -0.77 21.20
N LEU A 194 -1.51 -1.12 21.11
CA LEU A 194 -2.08 -1.81 19.96
C LEU A 194 -2.74 -0.79 19.02
N ASP A 195 -2.13 -0.54 17.87
CA ASP A 195 -2.70 0.28 16.80
C ASP A 195 -3.39 -0.64 15.78
N ILE A 196 -4.68 -0.90 16.01
CA ILE A 196 -5.53 -1.74 15.15
C ILE A 196 -6.27 -0.91 14.10
N ARG A 197 -6.71 -1.55 13.01
CA ARG A 197 -7.58 -0.90 12.03
C ARG A 197 -8.78 -0.23 12.70
N PRO A 198 -9.15 1.01 12.30
CA PRO A 198 -10.25 1.75 12.93
C PRO A 198 -11.60 1.01 12.96
N VAL A 199 -11.83 0.09 12.02
CA VAL A 199 -13.05 -0.74 11.96
C VAL A 199 -13.14 -1.77 13.10
N LEU A 200 -11.99 -2.16 13.66
CA LEU A 200 -11.86 -3.12 14.76
C LEU A 200 -11.67 -2.43 16.11
N ALA A 201 -11.40 -1.12 16.12
CA ALA A 201 -11.22 -0.35 17.34
C ALA A 201 -12.52 -0.33 18.18
N GLY A 202 -12.39 -0.56 19.48
CA GLY A 202 -13.48 -0.66 20.44
C GLY A 202 -14.35 -1.91 20.29
N THR A 203 -13.88 -2.93 19.56
CA THR A 203 -14.58 -4.23 19.44
C THR A 203 -13.98 -5.28 20.36
N ARG A 204 -14.70 -6.38 20.62
CA ARG A 204 -14.19 -7.50 21.44
C ARG A 204 -12.87 -8.08 20.91
N LEU A 205 -12.66 -8.02 19.60
CA LEU A 205 -11.43 -8.47 18.96
C LEU A 205 -10.20 -7.66 19.41
N GLU A 206 -10.32 -6.34 19.58
CA GLU A 206 -9.19 -5.52 20.06
C GLU A 206 -8.76 -5.95 21.46
N PHE A 207 -9.72 -6.11 22.38
CA PHE A 207 -9.45 -6.54 23.75
C PHE A 207 -8.80 -7.92 23.80
N THR A 208 -9.37 -8.89 23.06
CA THR A 208 -8.88 -10.27 23.03
C THR A 208 -7.48 -10.36 22.40
N LEU A 209 -7.22 -9.58 21.34
CA LEU A 209 -5.89 -9.49 20.73
C LEU A 209 -4.88 -8.91 21.70
N ARG A 210 -5.22 -7.83 22.41
CA ARG A 210 -4.33 -7.20 23.40
C ARG A 210 -3.95 -8.18 24.50
N GLU A 211 -4.93 -8.86 25.08
CA GLU A 211 -4.73 -9.86 26.14
C GLU A 211 -3.86 -11.03 25.65
N ALA A 212 -4.16 -11.58 24.47
CA ALA A 212 -3.38 -12.66 23.89
C ALA A 212 -1.93 -12.27 23.56
N LEU A 213 -1.70 -11.02 23.12
CA LEU A 213 -0.37 -10.50 22.84
C LEU A 213 0.43 -10.28 24.12
N GLN A 214 -0.19 -9.73 25.17
CA GLN A 214 0.44 -9.57 26.48
C GLN A 214 0.87 -10.92 27.06
N HIS A 215 0.01 -11.94 26.96
CA HIS A 215 0.35 -13.29 27.43
C HIS A 215 1.49 -13.93 26.61
N ARG A 216 1.53 -13.72 25.29
CA ARG A 216 2.56 -14.32 24.41
C ARG A 216 3.90 -13.61 24.42
N LEU A 217 3.93 -12.31 24.72
CA LEU A 217 5.15 -11.50 24.67
C LEU A 217 5.71 -11.14 26.06
N GLY A 218 4.91 -11.34 27.12
CA GLY A 218 5.33 -11.16 28.51
C GLY A 218 5.84 -12.42 29.21
N SER A 219 5.80 -13.59 28.54
CA SER A 219 6.39 -14.85 29.02
C SER A 219 7.75 -15.11 28.38
#